data_AF-A0A538FZB2-F1
#
_entry.id   AF-A0A538FZB2-F1
#
_cell.length_a   1.000
_cell.length_b   1.000
_cell.length_c   1.000
_cell.angle_alpha   90.00
_cell.angle_beta   90.00
_cell.angle_gamma   90.00
#
_symmetry.space_group_name_H-M   'P 1'
#
loop_
_entity.id
_entity.type
_entity.pdbx_description
1 polymer ?
#
loop_
_entity_poly.entity_id
_entity_poly.type
_entity_poly.pdbx_seq_one_letter_code
_entity_poly.pdbx_strand_id
1 'polypeptide(L)'
;MRVHIISDMEGISGIVHPDQTGAGKPQFGEGRQLYTEEINAAVRGAKAGGATEIVVMDCHGAGEGYSWNSLIAEDLDPDCEFVVQDEWTGYTAFLESGCDAALFVGMHAMAGTADGVLNHTVSGVDWQNLWFNGTRVGETGINAALCGTWGCPVLLVTGDRASGREAKGLLGEGLTTVEVKEGLGARTARLLTPKRARELVEAGAKRALSDLKAVAPYD
;
A
#
# COMPACT_ATOMS: atom_id res chain seq x y z
N MET A 1 5.72 -1.06 -19.59
CA MET A 1 5.25 -1.88 -18.46
C MET A 1 4.07 -1.18 -17.82
N ARG A 2 2.97 -1.91 -17.59
CA ARG A 2 1.74 -1.41 -16.95
C ARG A 2 1.81 -1.72 -15.46
N VAL A 3 1.83 -0.70 -14.62
CA VAL A 3 2.03 -0.83 -13.17
C VAL A 3 0.81 -0.32 -12.42
N HIS A 4 0.28 -1.16 -11.53
CA HIS A 4 -0.78 -0.75 -10.62
C HIS A 4 -0.20 -0.43 -9.25
N ILE A 5 -0.46 0.76 -8.74
CA ILE A 5 -0.11 1.12 -7.37
C ILE A 5 -1.39 1.04 -6.54
N ILE A 6 -1.43 0.13 -5.56
CA ILE A 6 -2.53 0.04 -4.60
C ILE A 6 -2.03 0.62 -3.30
N SER A 7 -2.67 1.68 -2.82
CA SER A 7 -2.14 2.47 -1.71
C SER A 7 -3.07 2.53 -0.52
N ASP A 8 -2.48 2.52 0.67
CA ASP A 8 -3.14 2.67 1.95
C ASP A 8 -2.34 3.59 2.87
N MET A 9 -2.93 4.07 3.96
CA MET A 9 -2.48 5.28 4.64
C MET A 9 -1.74 4.99 5.96
N GLU A 10 -2.15 3.97 6.69
CA GLU A 10 -1.65 3.61 8.01
C GLU A 10 -0.15 3.32 8.02
N GLY A 11 0.40 2.75 6.94
CA GLY A 11 1.79 2.32 6.80
C GLY A 11 2.75 3.43 6.39
N ILE A 12 2.25 4.61 5.99
CA ILE A 12 3.06 5.73 5.48
C ILE A 12 3.99 6.30 6.55
N SER A 13 5.17 6.76 6.15
CA SER A 13 6.09 7.43 7.07
C SER A 13 5.52 8.76 7.60
N GLY A 14 5.65 8.99 8.91
CA GLY A 14 5.06 10.13 9.60
C GLY A 14 3.66 9.87 10.16
N ILE A 15 3.00 8.77 9.77
CA ILE A 15 1.69 8.36 10.29
C ILE A 15 1.87 7.34 11.42
N VAL A 16 1.31 7.65 12.59
CA VAL A 16 1.32 6.77 13.77
C VAL A 16 0.03 6.87 14.61
N HIS A 17 -0.78 7.91 14.38
CA HIS A 17 -2.00 8.18 15.12
C HIS A 17 -3.23 8.10 14.19
N PRO A 18 -4.35 7.50 14.64
CA PRO A 18 -5.55 7.35 13.80
C PRO A 18 -6.18 8.68 13.36
N ASP A 19 -5.94 9.78 14.10
CA ASP A 19 -6.42 11.10 13.67
C ASP A 19 -5.73 11.62 12.40
N GLN A 20 -4.63 10.99 11.96
CA GLN A 20 -3.97 11.30 10.70
C GLN A 20 -4.61 10.56 9.51
N THR A 21 -5.44 9.53 9.75
CA THR A 21 -6.04 8.69 8.71
C THR A 21 -7.56 8.88 8.57
N GLY A 22 -8.25 9.35 9.62
CA GLY A 22 -9.71 9.54 9.56
C GLY A 22 -10.17 10.92 9.06
N ALA A 23 -11.21 10.95 8.23
CA ALA A 23 -11.93 12.17 7.85
C ALA A 23 -12.45 12.96 9.06
N GLY A 24 -12.57 14.28 8.90
CA GLY A 24 -13.05 15.19 9.94
C GLY A 24 -12.07 15.45 11.09
N LYS A 25 -10.87 14.87 11.06
CA LYS A 25 -9.83 15.07 12.07
C LYS A 25 -8.88 16.21 11.70
N PRO A 26 -8.42 17.03 12.67
CA PRO A 26 -7.48 18.13 12.39
C PRO A 26 -6.19 17.69 11.69
N GLN A 27 -5.68 16.50 12.02
CA GLN A 27 -4.41 15.97 11.50
C GLN A 27 -4.57 15.24 10.16
N PHE A 28 -5.80 15.01 9.69
CA PHE A 28 -6.03 14.28 8.44
C PHE A 28 -5.40 14.98 7.24
N GLY A 29 -5.45 16.31 7.18
CA GLY A 29 -4.80 17.08 6.12
C GLY A 29 -3.28 16.84 6.02
N GLU A 30 -2.59 16.76 7.16
CA GLU A 30 -1.17 16.38 7.20
C GLU A 30 -0.96 14.94 6.71
N GLY A 31 -1.81 14.01 7.17
CA GLY A 31 -1.77 12.62 6.72
C GLY A 31 -1.89 12.49 5.21
N ARG A 32 -2.85 13.20 4.60
CA ARG A 32 -3.08 13.17 3.15
C ARG A 32 -1.87 13.68 2.36
N GLN A 33 -1.19 14.71 2.86
CA GLN A 33 0.05 15.22 2.25
C GLN A 33 1.18 14.19 2.34
N LEU A 34 1.33 13.53 3.50
CA LEU A 34 2.33 12.46 3.67
C LEU A 34 2.06 11.28 2.74
N TYR A 35 0.79 10.86 2.66
CA TYR A 35 0.30 9.76 1.82
C TYR A 35 0.55 10.01 0.33
N THR A 36 0.06 11.16 -0.17
CA THR A 36 0.20 11.53 -1.58
C THR A 36 1.67 11.60 -2.00
N GLU A 37 2.53 12.16 -1.15
CA GLU A 37 3.95 12.31 -1.48
C GLU A 37 4.76 11.00 -1.45
N GLU A 38 4.34 10.01 -0.65
CA GLU A 38 4.96 8.68 -0.66
C GLU A 38 4.46 7.84 -1.85
N ILE A 39 3.19 8.00 -2.26
CA ILE A 39 2.68 7.51 -3.56
C ILE A 39 3.50 8.10 -4.70
N ASN A 40 3.71 9.41 -4.73
CA ASN A 40 4.51 10.08 -5.76
C ASN A 40 5.93 9.52 -5.84
N ALA A 41 6.53 9.15 -4.71
CA ALA A 41 7.82 8.47 -4.69
C ALA A 41 7.77 7.09 -5.37
N ALA A 42 6.71 6.31 -5.13
CA ALA A 42 6.51 5.05 -5.81
C ALA A 42 6.26 5.24 -7.32
N VAL A 43 5.50 6.25 -7.73
CA VAL A 43 5.28 6.60 -9.15
C VAL A 43 6.59 6.92 -9.85
N ARG A 44 7.41 7.83 -9.30
CA ARG A 44 8.74 8.16 -9.86
C ARG A 44 9.64 6.94 -9.95
N GLY A 45 9.61 6.09 -8.92
CA GLY A 45 10.38 4.85 -8.88
C GLY A 45 9.94 3.86 -9.95
N ALA A 46 8.62 3.71 -10.13
CA ALA A 46 8.03 2.85 -11.15
C ALA A 46 8.40 3.32 -12.56
N LYS A 47 8.27 4.63 -12.83
CA LYS A 47 8.70 5.23 -14.10
C LYS A 47 10.19 5.02 -14.34
N ALA A 48 11.04 5.25 -13.33
CA ALA A 48 12.48 4.98 -13.43
C ALA A 48 12.82 3.49 -13.59
N GLY A 49 11.88 2.58 -13.26
CA GLY A 49 11.94 1.14 -13.50
C GLY A 49 11.42 0.71 -14.88
N GLY A 50 10.97 1.65 -15.72
CA GLY A 50 10.48 1.36 -17.08
C GLY A 50 8.96 1.22 -17.20
N ALA A 51 8.20 1.64 -16.19
CA ALA A 51 6.75 1.78 -16.32
C ALA A 51 6.41 2.84 -17.37
N THR A 52 5.41 2.54 -18.19
CA THR A 52 4.93 3.40 -19.29
C THR A 52 3.46 3.77 -19.11
N GLU A 53 2.76 3.09 -18.21
CA GLU A 53 1.38 3.35 -17.80
C GLU A 53 1.30 3.00 -16.32
N ILE A 54 0.94 3.97 -15.48
CA ILE A 54 0.90 3.84 -14.03
C ILE A 54 -0.48 4.28 -13.58
N VAL A 55 -1.20 3.38 -12.88
CA VAL A 55 -2.51 3.68 -12.31
C VAL A 55 -2.46 3.50 -10.81
N VAL A 56 -2.72 4.57 -10.07
CA VAL A 56 -2.82 4.58 -8.60
C VAL A 56 -4.28 4.36 -8.19
N MET A 57 -4.53 3.41 -7.31
CA MET A 57 -5.83 3.21 -6.67
C MET A 57 -5.70 3.42 -5.17
N ASP A 58 -6.49 4.37 -4.66
CA ASP A 58 -6.61 4.61 -3.22
C ASP A 58 -7.53 3.56 -2.58
N CYS A 59 -7.00 2.82 -1.62
CA CYS A 59 -7.73 1.79 -0.89
C CYS A 59 -8.09 2.19 0.55
N HIS A 60 -7.77 3.41 0.99
CA HIS A 60 -7.91 3.82 2.37
C HIS A 60 -9.34 4.22 2.74
N GLY A 61 -9.90 3.58 3.76
CA GLY A 61 -11.25 3.82 4.26
C GLY A 61 -11.35 5.00 5.24
N ALA A 62 -11.03 6.22 4.83
CA ALA A 62 -11.02 7.41 5.71
C ALA A 62 -12.39 7.80 6.29
N GLY A 63 -13.49 7.31 5.72
CA GLY A 63 -14.85 7.69 6.09
C GLY A 63 -15.35 8.95 5.36
N GLU A 64 -16.66 9.23 5.48
CA GLU A 64 -17.34 10.33 4.80
C GLU A 64 -17.07 10.33 3.27
N GLY A 65 -16.85 11.51 2.66
CA GLY A 65 -16.50 11.63 1.23
C GLY A 65 -15.02 11.37 0.91
N TYR A 66 -14.25 10.84 1.87
CA TYR A 66 -12.82 10.57 1.73
C TYR A 66 -12.49 9.07 1.67
N SER A 67 -13.46 8.18 1.88
CA SER A 67 -13.27 6.75 1.64
C SER A 67 -12.81 6.53 0.20
N TRP A 68 -11.64 5.90 0.05
CA TRP A 68 -10.97 5.66 -1.22
C TRP A 68 -10.67 6.94 -2.03
N ASN A 69 -10.57 8.07 -1.32
CA ASN A 69 -10.36 9.42 -1.85
C ASN A 69 -9.52 10.27 -0.87
N SER A 70 -8.48 9.66 -0.30
CA SER A 70 -7.58 10.26 0.69
C SER A 70 -6.39 10.96 0.03
N LEU A 71 -5.98 10.58 -1.18
CA LEU A 71 -4.95 11.30 -1.93
C LEU A 71 -5.36 12.75 -2.28
N ILE A 72 -4.39 13.59 -2.61
CA ILE A 72 -4.61 14.97 -3.07
C ILE A 72 -4.35 15.04 -4.57
N ALA A 73 -5.41 15.10 -5.37
CA ALA A 73 -5.33 14.99 -6.83
C ALA A 73 -4.40 16.02 -7.49
N GLU A 74 -4.41 17.27 -7.02
CA GLU A 74 -3.54 18.35 -7.56
C GLU A 74 -2.06 18.13 -7.26
N ASP A 75 -1.75 17.35 -6.21
CA ASP A 75 -0.37 17.11 -5.77
C ASP A 75 0.19 15.78 -6.33
N LEU A 76 -0.61 14.98 -7.05
CA LEU A 76 -0.16 13.71 -7.62
C LEU A 76 0.87 13.93 -8.74
N ASP A 77 1.82 13.00 -8.83
CA ASP A 77 2.84 13.00 -9.87
C ASP A 77 2.19 12.85 -11.26
N PRO A 78 2.51 13.73 -12.23
CA PRO A 78 1.84 13.75 -13.53
C PRO A 78 2.10 12.53 -14.41
N ASP A 79 3.00 11.64 -14.00
CA ASP A 79 3.29 10.38 -14.71
C ASP A 79 2.34 9.23 -14.34
N CYS A 80 1.30 9.49 -13.54
CA CYS A 80 0.26 8.52 -13.24
C CYS A 80 -1.15 9.04 -13.55
N GLU A 81 -2.05 8.09 -13.78
CA GLU A 81 -3.48 8.28 -13.63
C GLU A 81 -3.89 7.75 -12.25
N PHE A 82 -5.03 8.19 -11.72
CA PHE A 82 -5.51 7.75 -10.41
C PHE A 82 -6.99 7.40 -10.43
N VAL A 83 -7.38 6.57 -9.47
CA VAL A 83 -8.73 6.05 -9.30
C VAL A 83 -9.22 6.37 -7.90
N VAL A 84 -10.39 6.99 -7.86
CA VAL A 84 -11.29 7.03 -6.69
C VAL A 84 -12.40 6.02 -6.97
N GLN A 85 -12.54 5.03 -6.09
CA GLN A 85 -13.51 3.93 -6.24
C GLN A 85 -14.73 4.14 -5.34
N ASP A 86 -15.87 3.54 -5.72
CA ASP A 86 -17.12 3.59 -4.95
C ASP A 86 -17.25 2.44 -3.94
N GLU A 87 -16.54 1.33 -4.18
CA GLU A 87 -16.47 0.19 -3.29
C GLU A 87 -15.01 -0.24 -3.14
N TRP A 88 -14.62 -0.70 -1.95
CA TRP A 88 -13.27 -1.19 -1.71
C TRP A 88 -12.97 -2.38 -2.62
N THR A 89 -11.85 -2.33 -3.34
CA THR A 89 -11.45 -3.31 -4.37
C THR A 89 -12.37 -3.37 -5.60
N GLY A 90 -13.22 -2.35 -5.81
CA GLY A 90 -14.20 -2.32 -6.89
C GLY A 90 -13.62 -1.96 -8.27
N TYR A 91 -12.46 -1.31 -8.34
CA TYR A 91 -11.81 -1.01 -9.62
C TYR A 91 -10.90 -2.15 -10.09
N THR A 92 -11.37 -2.92 -11.06
CA THR A 92 -10.67 -4.10 -11.60
C THR A 92 -10.25 -3.95 -13.06
N ALA A 93 -10.77 -2.95 -13.78
CA ALA A 93 -10.60 -2.81 -15.24
C ALA A 93 -9.13 -2.78 -15.69
N PHE A 94 -8.24 -2.19 -14.89
CA PHE A 94 -6.80 -2.17 -15.19
C PHE A 94 -6.16 -3.56 -15.08
N LEU A 95 -6.54 -4.35 -14.09
CA LEU A 95 -6.08 -5.73 -13.92
C LEU A 95 -6.67 -6.64 -15.01
N GLU A 96 -7.95 -6.50 -15.31
CA GLU A 96 -8.66 -7.25 -16.37
C GLU A 96 -8.05 -7.02 -17.77
N SER A 97 -7.59 -5.80 -18.04
CA SER A 97 -6.94 -5.47 -19.31
C SER A 97 -5.46 -5.89 -19.37
N GLY A 98 -4.92 -6.47 -18.30
CA GLY A 98 -3.56 -6.99 -18.19
C GLY A 98 -2.62 -6.02 -17.46
N CYS A 99 -2.05 -6.44 -16.33
CA CYS A 99 -1.12 -5.64 -15.54
C CYS A 99 0.19 -6.41 -15.33
N ASP A 100 1.33 -5.76 -15.54
CA ASP A 100 2.65 -6.41 -15.45
C ASP A 100 3.14 -6.54 -14.00
N ALA A 101 2.75 -5.60 -13.14
CA ALA A 101 3.15 -5.58 -11.73
C ALA A 101 2.22 -4.72 -10.87
N ALA A 102 1.98 -5.19 -9.64
CA ALA A 102 1.38 -4.39 -8.59
C ALA A 102 2.44 -3.96 -7.55
N LEU A 103 2.33 -2.72 -7.08
CA LEU A 103 3.14 -2.16 -6.01
C LEU A 103 2.20 -1.67 -4.91
N PHE A 104 2.38 -2.20 -3.70
CA PHE A 104 1.57 -1.81 -2.55
C PHE A 104 2.30 -0.77 -1.72
N VAL A 105 1.66 0.36 -1.47
CA VAL A 105 2.28 1.53 -0.84
C VAL A 105 1.53 1.88 0.44
N GLY A 106 2.26 2.00 1.55
CA GLY A 106 1.69 2.42 2.83
C GLY A 106 0.83 1.37 3.53
N MET A 107 1.10 0.09 3.29
CA MET A 107 0.37 -1.02 3.90
C MET A 107 0.70 -1.17 5.39
N HIS A 108 -0.29 -1.62 6.17
CA HIS A 108 -0.14 -2.02 7.56
C HIS A 108 -0.29 -3.53 7.76
N ALA A 109 0.10 -3.99 8.96
CA ALA A 109 -0.05 -5.40 9.34
C ALA A 109 -1.50 -5.73 9.69
N MET A 110 -1.86 -7.01 9.57
CA MET A 110 -3.15 -7.57 9.94
C MET A 110 -3.47 -7.37 11.42
N ALA A 111 -4.76 -7.38 11.76
CA ALA A 111 -5.26 -7.26 13.11
C ALA A 111 -4.60 -8.23 14.10
N GLY A 112 -4.25 -7.72 15.29
CA GLY A 112 -3.60 -8.47 16.37
C GLY A 112 -2.09 -8.61 16.23
N THR A 113 -1.46 -7.96 15.24
CA THR A 113 -0.01 -7.94 15.11
C THR A 113 0.60 -7.03 16.16
N ALA A 114 1.30 -7.61 17.15
CA ALA A 114 1.73 -6.90 18.36
C ALA A 114 2.60 -5.66 18.10
N ASP A 115 3.48 -5.73 17.11
CA ASP A 115 4.36 -4.65 16.69
C ASP A 115 3.91 -3.95 15.39
N GLY A 116 2.65 -4.17 14.96
CA GLY A 116 2.07 -3.54 13.78
C GLY A 116 1.43 -2.19 14.12
N VAL A 117 1.90 -1.10 13.51
CA VAL A 117 1.33 0.24 13.68
C VAL A 117 -0.05 0.31 13.04
N LEU A 118 -1.04 0.79 13.79
CA LEU A 118 -2.45 0.91 13.36
C LEU A 118 -3.02 -0.40 12.78
N ASN A 119 -2.50 -1.55 13.22
CA ASN A 119 -2.89 -2.84 12.67
C ASN A 119 -4.39 -3.12 12.81
N HIS A 120 -5.00 -3.57 11.71
CA HIS A 120 -6.37 -4.04 11.64
C HIS A 120 -6.55 -4.90 10.37
N THR A 121 -7.76 -5.39 10.12
CA THR A 121 -8.11 -6.12 8.89
C THR A 121 -9.49 -5.66 8.43
N VAL A 122 -9.61 -4.95 7.31
CA VAL A 122 -10.83 -4.38 6.70
C VAL A 122 -11.51 -3.32 7.56
N SER A 123 -11.93 -3.67 8.77
CA SER A 123 -12.47 -2.75 9.76
C SER A 123 -11.98 -3.19 11.13
N GLY A 124 -11.27 -2.29 11.81
CA GLY A 124 -10.76 -2.54 13.16
C GLY A 124 -11.84 -2.72 14.23
N VAL A 125 -13.12 -2.48 13.89
CA VAL A 125 -14.25 -2.70 14.81
C VAL A 125 -14.99 -4.01 14.52
N ASP A 126 -15.06 -4.44 13.26
CA ASP A 126 -15.91 -5.56 12.86
C ASP A 126 -15.12 -6.87 12.66
N TRP A 127 -13.81 -6.78 12.38
CA TRP A 127 -13.02 -7.92 11.93
C TRP A 127 -11.72 -8.06 12.70
N GLN A 128 -11.49 -9.26 13.24
CA GLN A 128 -10.25 -9.60 13.94
C GLN A 128 -9.31 -10.49 13.14
N ASN A 129 -9.86 -11.35 12.28
CA ASN A 129 -9.06 -12.26 11.45
C ASN A 129 -9.85 -12.59 10.18
N LEU A 130 -9.14 -12.78 9.08
CA LEU A 130 -9.68 -13.27 7.81
C LEU A 130 -8.79 -14.41 7.29
N TRP A 131 -9.39 -15.38 6.60
CA TRP A 131 -8.66 -16.50 6.03
C TRP A 131 -9.06 -16.75 4.58
N PHE A 132 -8.06 -17.03 3.75
CA PHE A 132 -8.23 -17.65 2.44
C PHE A 132 -7.66 -19.06 2.48
N ASN A 133 -8.50 -20.07 2.24
CA ASN A 133 -8.09 -21.48 2.16
C ASN A 133 -7.24 -21.95 3.37
N GLY A 134 -7.55 -21.45 4.58
CA GLY A 134 -6.83 -21.79 5.81
C GLY A 134 -5.61 -20.91 6.11
N THR A 135 -5.19 -20.06 5.19
CA THR A 135 -4.13 -19.06 5.39
C THR A 135 -4.72 -17.80 5.98
N ARG A 136 -4.22 -17.37 7.15
CA ARG A 136 -4.65 -16.09 7.76
C ARG A 136 -4.04 -14.92 6.99
N VAL A 137 -4.87 -13.96 6.60
CA VAL A 137 -4.45 -12.81 5.80
C VAL A 137 -4.96 -11.50 6.42
N GLY A 138 -4.18 -10.43 6.23
CA GLY A 138 -4.64 -9.05 6.32
C GLY A 138 -5.00 -8.48 4.95
N GLU A 139 -5.10 -7.15 4.88
CA GLU A 139 -5.45 -6.43 3.65
C GLU A 139 -4.39 -6.55 2.56
N THR A 140 -3.12 -6.74 2.94
CA THR A 140 -2.07 -7.10 1.98
C THR A 140 -2.43 -8.39 1.24
N GLY A 141 -2.95 -9.40 1.93
CA GLY A 141 -3.35 -10.66 1.29
C GLY A 141 -4.64 -10.55 0.48
N ILE A 142 -5.58 -9.72 0.92
CA ILE A 142 -6.83 -9.43 0.18
C ILE A 142 -6.50 -8.77 -1.16
N ASN A 143 -5.71 -7.69 -1.13
CA ASN A 143 -5.29 -7.01 -2.35
C ASN A 143 -4.36 -7.88 -3.22
N ALA A 144 -3.52 -8.74 -2.62
CA ALA A 144 -2.71 -9.67 -3.39
C ALA A 144 -3.55 -10.70 -4.14
N ALA A 145 -4.62 -11.23 -3.53
CA ALA A 145 -5.56 -12.14 -4.18
C ALA A 145 -6.35 -11.44 -5.30
N LEU A 146 -6.72 -10.17 -5.08
CA LEU A 146 -7.29 -9.32 -6.13
C LEU A 146 -6.35 -9.27 -7.34
N CYS A 147 -5.07 -8.92 -7.16
CA CYS A 147 -4.10 -8.87 -8.26
C CYS A 147 -3.87 -10.25 -8.91
N GLY A 148 -3.75 -11.31 -8.09
CA GLY A 148 -3.47 -12.66 -8.57
C GLY A 148 -4.61 -13.29 -9.36
N THR A 149 -5.87 -12.88 -9.13
CA THR A 149 -7.03 -13.27 -9.94
C THR A 149 -6.81 -13.00 -11.43
N TRP A 150 -6.07 -11.93 -11.78
CA TRP A 150 -5.70 -11.60 -13.16
C TRP A 150 -4.21 -11.83 -13.47
N GLY A 151 -3.54 -12.67 -12.68
CA GLY A 151 -2.15 -13.06 -12.91
C GLY A 151 -1.13 -11.94 -12.70
N CYS A 152 -1.50 -10.85 -12.01
CA CYS A 152 -0.60 -9.74 -11.72
C CYS A 152 0.22 -10.01 -10.44
N PRO A 153 1.56 -10.07 -10.51
CA PRO A 153 2.40 -10.27 -9.33
C PRO A 153 2.52 -8.98 -8.50
N VAL A 154 2.50 -9.12 -7.18
CA VAL A 154 2.83 -8.02 -6.25
C VAL A 154 4.33 -8.03 -6.01
N LEU A 155 5.03 -6.98 -6.46
CA LEU A 155 6.50 -6.93 -6.43
C LEU A 155 7.07 -6.03 -5.34
N LEU A 156 6.25 -5.13 -4.80
CA LEU A 156 6.61 -4.21 -3.73
C LEU A 156 5.53 -4.17 -2.66
N VAL A 157 5.94 -4.17 -1.39
CA VAL A 157 5.11 -3.71 -0.27
C VAL A 157 5.91 -2.70 0.56
N THR A 158 5.35 -1.50 0.77
CA THR A 158 5.92 -0.50 1.68
C THR A 158 5.05 -0.34 2.92
N GLY A 159 5.66 -0.03 4.06
CA GLY A 159 4.95 0.11 5.32
C GLY A 159 5.86 -0.01 6.53
N ASP A 160 5.33 -0.49 7.64
CA ASP A 160 6.15 -0.81 8.81
C ASP A 160 6.87 -2.17 8.67
N ARG A 161 7.81 -2.45 9.58
CA ARG A 161 8.53 -3.74 9.57
C ARG A 161 7.58 -4.93 9.63
N ALA A 162 6.48 -4.80 10.37
CA ALA A 162 5.52 -5.88 10.57
C ALA A 162 4.77 -6.20 9.27
N SER A 163 4.31 -5.19 8.52
CA SER A 163 3.65 -5.40 7.23
C SER A 163 4.61 -5.99 6.19
N GLY A 164 5.88 -5.57 6.19
CA GLY A 164 6.91 -6.19 5.36
C GLY A 164 7.15 -7.67 5.67
N ARG A 165 7.20 -8.06 6.96
CA ARG A 165 7.32 -9.47 7.36
C ARG A 165 6.08 -10.28 6.98
N GLU A 166 4.88 -9.73 7.19
CA GLU A 166 3.63 -10.37 6.78
C GLU A 166 3.61 -10.63 5.28
N ALA A 167 3.90 -9.60 4.48
CA ALA A 167 3.90 -9.68 3.04
C ALA A 167 4.89 -10.72 2.51
N LYS A 168 6.12 -10.77 3.04
CA LYS A 168 7.11 -11.79 2.69
C LYS A 168 6.69 -13.20 3.10
N GLY A 169 6.08 -13.34 4.28
CA GLY A 169 5.55 -14.62 4.74
C GLY A 169 4.47 -15.17 3.82
N LEU A 170 3.70 -14.29 3.17
CA LEU A 170 2.63 -14.65 2.25
C LEU A 170 3.12 -14.87 0.81
N LEU A 171 3.90 -13.92 0.28
CA LEU A 171 4.25 -13.80 -1.14
C LEU A 171 5.65 -14.37 -1.46
N GLY A 172 6.47 -14.64 -0.45
CA GLY A 172 7.81 -15.21 -0.57
C GLY A 172 8.95 -14.18 -0.47
N GLU A 173 10.17 -14.68 -0.30
CA GLU A 173 11.37 -13.86 -0.03
C GLU A 173 11.86 -13.02 -1.21
N GLY A 174 11.39 -13.32 -2.44
CA GLY A 174 11.68 -12.51 -3.62
C GLY A 174 10.96 -11.15 -3.61
N LEU A 175 9.95 -10.98 -2.77
CA LEU A 175 9.22 -9.71 -2.62
C LEU A 175 10.16 -8.59 -2.15
N THR A 176 10.12 -7.46 -2.86
CA THR A 176 10.75 -6.25 -2.36
C THR A 176 9.89 -5.64 -1.26
N THR A 177 10.48 -5.39 -0.10
CA THR A 177 9.82 -4.64 0.98
C THR A 177 10.59 -3.37 1.29
N VAL A 178 9.88 -2.28 1.57
CA VAL A 178 10.47 -1.02 2.08
C VAL A 178 9.87 -0.71 3.44
N GLU A 179 10.68 -0.92 4.48
CA GLU A 179 10.35 -0.52 5.84
C GLU A 179 10.60 0.98 6.00
N VAL A 180 9.52 1.76 6.17
CA VAL A 180 9.60 3.20 6.43
C VAL A 180 9.52 3.54 7.91
N LYS A 181 9.11 2.57 8.75
CA LYS A 181 9.06 2.69 10.21
C LYS A 181 9.11 1.33 10.89
N GLU A 182 9.58 1.34 12.14
CA GLU A 182 9.56 0.19 13.04
C GLU A 182 8.46 0.41 14.09
N GLY A 183 7.42 -0.42 14.05
CA GLY A 183 6.38 -0.41 15.07
C GLY A 183 6.88 -0.96 16.41
N LEU A 184 6.45 -0.31 17.49
CA LEU A 184 6.70 -0.69 18.87
C LEU A 184 5.37 -0.97 19.60
N GLY A 185 4.30 -1.15 18.83
CA GLY A 185 2.91 -1.25 19.27
C GLY A 185 1.98 -0.57 18.27
N ALA A 186 0.67 -0.68 18.50
CA ALA A 186 -0.34 -0.17 17.58
C ALA A 186 -0.33 1.36 17.36
N ARG A 187 0.28 2.13 18.27
CA ARG A 187 0.32 3.61 18.19
C ARG A 187 1.66 4.18 18.60
N THR A 188 2.72 3.42 18.40
CA THR A 188 4.09 3.84 18.74
C THR A 188 5.04 3.26 17.71
N ALA A 189 5.90 4.11 17.15
CA ALA A 189 6.85 3.68 16.13
C ALA A 189 8.11 4.53 16.17
N ARG A 190 9.21 3.97 15.68
CA ARG A 190 10.41 4.72 15.28
C ARG A 190 10.38 4.88 13.78
N LEU A 191 10.23 6.12 13.31
CA LEU A 191 10.00 6.42 11.90
C LEU A 191 11.26 6.95 11.23
N LEU A 192 11.43 6.63 9.94
CA LEU A 192 12.29 7.43 9.09
C LEU A 192 11.67 8.81 8.87
N THR A 193 12.45 9.84 8.55
CA THR A 193 11.85 11.11 8.13
C THR A 193 11.11 10.90 6.80
N PRO A 194 10.01 11.62 6.52
CA PRO A 194 9.25 11.43 5.28
C PRO A 194 10.11 11.57 4.01
N LYS A 195 11.05 12.53 4.00
CA LYS A 195 12.00 12.68 2.88
C LYS A 195 12.84 11.41 2.67
N ARG A 196 13.36 10.82 3.74
CA ARG A 196 14.17 9.59 3.66
C ARG A 196 13.32 8.38 3.27
N ALA A 197 12.10 8.27 3.79
CA ALA A 197 11.17 7.21 3.41
C ALA A 197 10.89 7.25 1.90
N ARG A 198 10.56 8.43 1.36
CA ARG A 198 10.32 8.64 -0.08
C ARG A 198 11.51 8.23 -0.95
N GLU A 199 12.74 8.59 -0.57
CA GLU A 199 13.94 8.13 -1.30
C GLU A 199 14.04 6.60 -1.37
N LEU A 200 13.72 5.91 -0.26
CA LEU A 200 13.76 4.45 -0.20
C LEU A 200 12.60 3.80 -0.95
N VAL A 201 11.40 4.38 -0.90
CA VAL A 201 10.22 3.93 -1.66
C VAL A 201 10.48 4.06 -3.16
N GLU A 202 11.01 5.20 -3.61
CA GLU A 202 11.37 5.43 -5.01
C GLU A 202 12.41 4.41 -5.50
N ALA A 203 13.49 4.22 -4.74
CA ALA A 203 14.51 3.22 -5.06
C ALA A 203 13.97 1.78 -4.99
N GLY A 204 13.06 1.51 -4.05
CA GLY A 204 12.40 0.22 -3.87
C GLY A 204 11.48 -0.15 -5.03
N ALA A 205 10.63 0.78 -5.47
CA ALA A 205 9.78 0.61 -6.64
C ALA A 205 10.59 0.35 -7.90
N LYS A 206 11.64 1.14 -8.15
CA LYS A 206 12.53 0.91 -9.29
C LYS A 206 13.16 -0.49 -9.26
N ARG A 207 13.65 -0.92 -8.09
CA ARG A 207 14.26 -2.24 -7.91
C ARG A 207 13.25 -3.37 -8.09
N ALA A 208 12.05 -3.24 -7.53
CA ALA A 208 11.00 -4.24 -7.61
C ALA A 208 10.65 -4.58 -9.08
N LEU A 209 10.65 -3.57 -9.95
CA LEU A 209 10.34 -3.75 -11.37
C LEU A 209 11.50 -4.30 -12.22
N SER A 210 12.69 -4.51 -11.65
CA SER A 210 13.83 -5.08 -12.40
C SER A 210 13.70 -6.58 -12.66
N ASP A 211 12.84 -7.27 -11.92
CA ASP A 211 12.50 -8.68 -12.12
C ASP A 211 11.01 -8.93 -11.82
N LEU A 212 10.20 -8.98 -12.89
CA LEU A 212 8.76 -9.22 -12.79
C LEU A 212 8.39 -10.63 -12.32
N LYS A 213 9.37 -11.54 -12.22
CA LYS A 213 9.17 -12.95 -11.82
C LYS A 213 9.69 -13.23 -10.42
N ALA A 214 10.12 -12.21 -9.68
CA ALA A 214 10.64 -12.37 -8.32
C ALA A 214 9.60 -12.95 -7.35
N VAL A 215 8.31 -12.74 -7.65
CA VAL A 215 7.16 -13.23 -6.87
C VAL A 215 6.15 -13.83 -7.84
N ALA A 216 5.55 -14.97 -7.47
CA ALA A 216 4.42 -15.53 -8.21
C ALA A 216 3.13 -14.77 -7.86
N PRO A 217 2.20 -14.57 -8.80
CA PRO A 217 0.87 -14.07 -8.48
C PRO A 217 0.20 -14.93 -7.38
N TYR A 218 -0.49 -14.29 -6.45
CA TYR A 218 -1.10 -14.95 -5.29
C TYR A 218 -2.52 -15.43 -5.61
N ASP A 219 -2.72 -16.75 -5.66
CA ASP A 219 -3.99 -17.45 -5.96
C ASP A 219 -4.59 -18.08 -4.70
#